data_AF-A0A836JWL1-F1
#
_entry.id   AF-A0A836JWL1-F1
#
_cell.length_a   1.000
_cell.length_b   1.000
_cell.length_c   1.000
_cell.angle_alpha   90.00
_cell.angle_beta   90.00
_cell.angle_gamma   90.00
#
_symmetry.space_group_name_H-M   'P 1'
#
loop_
_entity.id
_entity.type
_entity.pdbx_description
1 polymer ?
#
loop_
_entity_poly.entity_id
_entity_poly.type
_entity_poly.pdbx_seq_one_letter_code
_entity_poly.pdbx_strand_id
1 'polypeptide(L)'
;TKMSIEQRANIKFCFKLDKTFTETFQLMQQVYGDDCLSRGRVHEWTRFKNGREDINDDPHVGQAKFVITPESIEKVRDFLNIHPKSSLRFMEIELGMSKDSIHRILTEKLGYRKVCSHFVPHKLTGAISTIPRIRLIWHPVTFIYSENFICR
;
A
#
# COMPACT_ATOMS: atom_id res chain seq x y z
N THR A 1 6.17 -12.24 13.36
CA THR A 1 6.97 -12.92 14.41
C THR A 1 6.38 -12.54 15.75
N LYS A 2 5.79 -13.50 16.46
CA LYS A 2 4.94 -13.27 17.63
C LYS A 2 5.81 -12.95 18.85
N MET A 3 6.30 -11.71 18.97
CA MET A 3 6.81 -11.25 20.27
C MET A 3 5.61 -11.23 21.23
N SER A 4 5.69 -11.97 22.33
CA SER A 4 4.59 -12.02 23.29
C SER A 4 4.49 -10.66 24.00
N ILE A 5 3.29 -10.07 23.98
CA ILE A 5 2.98 -8.79 24.65
C ILE A 5 3.35 -8.87 26.15
N GLU A 6 3.22 -10.06 26.73
CA GLU A 6 3.58 -10.38 28.11
C GLU A 6 5.06 -10.12 28.41
N GLN A 7 5.99 -10.62 27.57
CA GLN A 7 7.42 -10.39 27.76
C GLN A 7 7.78 -8.90 27.69
N ARG A 8 7.13 -8.13 26.82
CA ARG A 8 7.32 -6.67 26.75
C ARG A 8 6.77 -5.96 27.99
N ALA A 9 5.63 -6.40 28.52
CA ALA A 9 5.06 -5.88 29.76
C ALA A 9 6.00 -6.11 30.96
N ASN A 10 6.63 -7.28 31.02
CA ASN A 10 7.61 -7.61 32.06
C ASN A 10 8.90 -6.79 31.94
N ILE A 11 9.38 -6.56 30.71
CA ILE A 11 10.50 -5.63 30.48
C ILE A 11 10.14 -4.21 30.96
N LYS A 12 8.93 -3.72 30.66
CA LYS A 12 8.43 -2.42 31.14
C LYS A 12 8.36 -2.37 32.67
N PHE A 13 7.89 -3.45 33.30
CA PHE A 13 7.85 -3.58 34.77
C PHE A 13 9.24 -3.48 35.39
N CYS A 14 10.24 -4.19 34.86
CA CYS A 14 11.62 -4.11 35.35
C CYS A 14 12.21 -2.69 35.21
N PHE A 15 11.93 -1.99 34.10
CA PHE A 15 12.38 -0.60 33.94
C PHE A 15 11.68 0.36 34.91
N LYS A 16 10.41 0.13 35.26
CA LYS A 16 9.72 0.90 36.31
C LYS A 16 10.27 0.66 37.71
N LEU A 17 10.95 -0.47 37.94
CA LEU A 17 11.69 -0.78 39.16
C LEU A 17 13.14 -0.28 39.12
N ASP A 18 13.47 0.62 38.19
CA ASP A 18 14.80 1.19 37.98
C ASP A 18 15.92 0.15 37.73
N LYS A 19 15.55 -1.05 37.23
CA LYS A 19 16.52 -2.07 36.86
C LYS A 19 17.29 -1.69 35.61
N THR A 20 18.57 -2.03 35.62
CA THR A 20 19.44 -1.87 34.45
C THR A 20 19.10 -2.90 33.38
N PHE A 21 19.48 -2.62 32.13
CA PHE A 21 19.26 -3.54 31.02
C PHE A 21 19.83 -4.95 31.29
N THR A 22 21.01 -5.02 31.88
CA THR A 22 21.69 -6.30 32.18
C THR A 22 20.90 -7.11 33.21
N GLU A 23 20.43 -6.47 34.28
CA GLU A 23 19.59 -7.11 35.29
C GLU A 23 18.25 -7.56 34.71
N THR A 24 17.61 -6.70 33.91
CA THR A 24 16.35 -7.05 33.23
C THR A 24 16.52 -8.27 32.32
N PHE A 25 17.61 -8.35 31.56
CA PHE A 25 17.87 -9.51 30.70
C PHE A 25 18.07 -10.79 31.52
N GLN A 26 18.79 -10.72 32.66
CA GLN A 26 18.96 -11.86 33.56
C GLN A 26 17.63 -12.32 34.17
N LEU A 27 16.79 -11.38 34.61
CA LEU A 27 15.45 -11.67 35.15
C LEU A 27 14.54 -12.30 34.08
N MET A 28 14.57 -11.77 32.86
CA MET A 28 13.84 -12.34 31.73
C MET A 28 14.30 -13.77 31.42
N GLN A 29 15.61 -14.02 31.46
CA GLN A 29 16.17 -15.36 31.22
C GLN A 29 15.81 -16.34 32.35
N GLN A 30 15.72 -15.88 33.59
CA GLN A 30 15.26 -16.70 34.72
C GLN A 30 13.78 -17.09 34.61
N VAL A 31 12.92 -16.18 34.15
CA VAL A 31 11.47 -16.42 34.05
C VAL A 31 11.12 -17.24 32.81
N TYR A 32 11.74 -16.94 31.66
CA TYR A 32 11.34 -17.50 30.36
C TYR A 32 12.29 -18.58 29.83
N GLY A 33 13.50 -18.72 30.38
CA GLY A 33 14.45 -19.73 29.94
C GLY A 33 14.76 -19.63 28.44
N ASP A 34 14.54 -20.73 27.72
CA ASP A 34 14.79 -20.85 26.28
C ASP A 34 13.79 -20.04 25.42
N ASP A 35 12.61 -19.74 25.95
CA ASP A 35 11.59 -18.91 25.29
C ASP A 35 11.81 -17.41 25.49
N CYS A 36 12.90 -17.02 26.16
CA CYS A 36 13.24 -15.63 26.42
C CYS A 36 13.56 -14.87 25.12
N LEU A 37 13.12 -13.61 25.04
CA LEU A 37 13.58 -12.68 24.01
C LEU A 37 15.10 -12.61 23.96
N SER A 38 15.64 -12.54 22.73
CA SER A 38 17.07 -12.38 22.53
C SER A 38 17.57 -11.08 23.17
N ARG A 39 18.85 -11.06 23.59
CA ARG A 39 19.48 -9.89 24.21
C ARG A 39 19.28 -8.61 23.39
N GLY A 40 19.36 -8.69 22.06
CA GLY A 40 19.12 -7.56 21.16
C GLY A 40 17.67 -7.06 21.18
N ARG A 41 16.68 -7.97 21.27
CA ARG A 41 15.27 -7.60 21.40
C ARG A 41 14.98 -6.93 22.73
N VAL A 42 15.50 -7.45 23.84
CA VAL A 42 15.36 -6.80 25.16
C VAL A 42 16.00 -5.41 25.13
N HIS A 43 17.12 -5.25 24.43
CA HIS A 43 17.79 -3.96 24.29
C HIS A 43 16.96 -2.97 23.47
N GLU A 44 16.31 -3.42 22.39
CA GLU A 44 15.38 -2.60 21.61
C GLU A 44 14.26 -2.01 22.48
N TRP A 45 13.81 -2.74 23.50
CA TRP A 45 12.79 -2.31 24.47
C TRP A 45 13.31 -1.44 25.62
N THR A 46 14.61 -1.12 25.66
CA THR A 46 15.12 -0.04 26.55
C THR A 46 14.50 1.33 26.24
N ARG A 47 13.81 1.46 25.10
CA ARG A 47 12.99 2.63 24.71
C ARG A 47 12.03 3.10 25.80
N PHE A 48 11.61 2.23 26.74
CA PHE A 48 10.79 2.62 27.90
C PHE A 48 11.47 3.69 28.79
N LYS A 49 12.81 3.72 28.84
CA LYS A 49 13.55 4.79 29.56
C LYS A 49 13.31 6.18 28.99
N ASN A 50 12.94 6.28 27.72
CA ASN A 50 12.72 7.55 27.03
C ASN A 50 11.28 8.08 27.21
N GLY A 51 10.56 7.63 28.24
CA GLY A 51 9.20 8.10 28.56
C GLY A 51 8.09 7.50 27.67
N ARG A 52 8.38 6.49 26.86
CA ARG A 52 7.34 5.74 26.15
C ARG A 52 6.63 4.78 27.09
N GLU A 53 5.30 4.74 27.02
CA GLU A 53 4.49 3.81 27.81
C GLU A 53 3.81 2.72 27.00
N ASP A 54 3.74 2.85 25.67
CA ASP A 54 3.06 1.86 24.84
C ASP A 54 3.88 0.57 24.70
N ILE A 55 3.19 -0.57 24.84
CA ILE A 55 3.73 -1.93 24.72
C ILE A 55 3.56 -2.44 23.27
N ASN A 56 2.65 -1.83 22.52
CA ASN A 56 2.41 -2.16 21.13
C ASN A 56 3.57 -1.68 20.25
N ASP A 57 3.71 -2.31 19.08
CA ASP A 57 4.62 -1.81 18.07
C ASP A 57 4.10 -0.48 17.54
N ASP A 58 5.00 0.46 17.28
CA ASP A 58 4.63 1.70 16.61
C ASP A 58 3.98 1.39 15.26
N PRO A 59 3.05 2.24 14.79
CA PRO A 59 2.57 2.15 13.43
C PRO A 59 3.78 2.12 12.49
N HIS A 60 3.92 1.01 11.77
CA HIS A 60 5.01 0.86 10.81
C HIS A 60 4.81 1.91 9.73
N VAL A 61 5.68 2.91 9.70
CA VAL A 61 5.71 3.90 8.62
C VAL A 61 6.19 3.17 7.37
N GLY A 62 5.25 2.59 6.63
CA GLY A 62 5.52 2.04 5.31
C GLY A 62 6.11 3.14 4.44
N GLN A 63 7.24 2.85 3.79
CA GLN A 63 7.91 3.80 2.92
C GLN A 63 7.05 4.09 1.68
N ALA A 64 6.24 5.15 1.73
CA ALA A 64 5.59 5.71 0.54
C ALA A 64 6.41 6.92 0.07
N LYS A 65 7.35 6.71 -0.85
CA LYS A 65 8.11 7.82 -1.48
C LYS A 65 7.61 8.09 -2.90
N PHE A 66 6.41 8.65 -3.03
CA PHE A 66 6.03 9.36 -4.26
C PHE A 66 5.17 10.56 -3.90
N VAL A 67 5.59 11.75 -4.33
CA VAL A 67 4.85 12.99 -4.16
C VAL A 67 3.79 13.02 -5.25
N ILE A 68 2.58 12.54 -4.96
CA ILE A 68 1.43 12.75 -5.83
C ILE A 68 1.04 14.23 -5.69
N THR A 69 1.50 15.05 -6.62
CA THR A 69 1.13 16.47 -6.70
C THR A 69 -0.21 16.64 -7.43
N PRO A 70 -0.98 17.71 -7.17
CA PRO A 70 -2.19 17.99 -7.95
C PRO A 70 -1.90 18.09 -9.46
N GLU A 71 -0.75 18.67 -9.83
CA GLU A 71 -0.29 18.75 -11.22
C GLU A 71 -0.14 17.35 -11.87
N SER A 72 0.40 16.37 -11.13
CA SER A 72 0.55 15.00 -11.63
C SER A 72 -0.80 14.30 -11.84
N ILE A 73 -1.81 14.65 -11.03
CA ILE A 73 -3.17 14.12 -11.17
C ILE A 73 -3.83 14.70 -12.43
N GLU A 74 -3.71 16.01 -12.65
CA GLU A 74 -4.26 16.68 -13.84
C GLU A 74 -3.63 16.14 -15.12
N LYS A 75 -2.29 16.00 -15.16
CA LYS A 75 -1.58 15.41 -16.31
C LYS A 75 -2.12 14.02 -16.69
N VAL A 76 -2.34 13.15 -15.71
CA VAL A 76 -2.90 11.80 -15.96
C VAL A 76 -4.36 11.89 -16.42
N ARG A 77 -5.14 12.84 -15.88
CA ARG A 77 -6.55 13.04 -16.25
C ARG A 77 -6.69 13.52 -17.69
N ASP A 78 -5.90 14.51 -18.09
CA ASP A 78 -5.90 15.05 -19.45
C ASP A 78 -5.44 14.01 -20.46
N PHE A 79 -4.42 13.23 -20.10
CA PHE A 79 -3.96 12.14 -20.94
C PHE A 79 -5.04 11.08 -21.19
N LEU A 80 -5.83 10.72 -20.17
CA LEU A 80 -6.95 9.78 -20.32
C LEU A 80 -8.11 10.34 -21.16
N ASN A 81 -8.35 11.65 -21.12
CA ASN A 81 -9.37 12.28 -21.96
C ASN A 81 -9.03 12.14 -23.46
N ILE A 82 -7.74 12.24 -23.81
CA ILE A 82 -7.26 12.10 -25.19
C ILE A 82 -7.14 10.61 -25.58
N HIS A 83 -6.63 9.77 -24.66
CA HIS A 83 -6.33 8.37 -24.91
C HIS A 83 -6.93 7.45 -23.82
N PRO A 84 -8.25 7.17 -23.86
CA PRO A 84 -8.95 6.44 -22.78
C PRO A 84 -8.58 4.94 -22.69
N LYS A 85 -8.00 4.38 -23.75
CA LYS A 85 -7.61 2.95 -23.84
C LYS A 85 -6.10 2.75 -23.64
N SER A 86 -5.43 3.70 -22.98
CA SER A 86 -3.98 3.69 -22.80
C SER A 86 -3.49 2.63 -21.83
N SER A 87 -2.35 2.02 -22.16
CA SER A 87 -1.65 1.11 -21.26
C SER A 87 -0.79 1.87 -20.24
N LEU A 88 -0.57 1.29 -19.06
CA LEU A 88 0.35 1.86 -18.06
C LEU A 88 1.75 2.08 -18.59
N ARG A 89 2.24 1.20 -19.47
CA ARG A 89 3.56 1.35 -20.10
C ARG A 89 3.62 2.54 -21.06
N PHE A 90 2.54 2.79 -21.79
CA PHE A 90 2.46 3.93 -22.69
C PHE A 90 2.40 5.24 -21.90
N MET A 91 1.60 5.28 -20.82
CA MET A 91 1.54 6.41 -19.90
C MET A 91 2.88 6.70 -19.22
N GLU A 92 3.63 5.67 -18.82
CA GLU A 92 4.98 5.84 -18.24
C GLU A 92 5.94 6.54 -19.22
N ILE A 93 5.94 6.11 -20.48
CA ILE A 93 6.81 6.69 -21.51
C ILE A 93 6.43 8.14 -21.80
N GLU A 94 5.13 8.43 -21.92
CA GLU A 94 4.67 9.77 -22.27
C GLU A 94 4.79 10.75 -21.11
N LEU A 95 4.37 10.34 -19.90
CA LEU A 95 4.30 11.23 -18.75
C LEU A 95 5.63 11.28 -17.95
N GLY A 96 6.57 10.38 -18.24
CA GLY A 96 7.83 10.27 -17.50
C GLY A 96 7.65 9.86 -16.03
N MET A 97 6.51 9.26 -15.70
CA MET A 97 6.14 8.86 -14.34
C MET A 97 6.28 7.35 -14.15
N SER A 98 6.61 6.90 -12.93
CA SER A 98 6.64 5.46 -12.63
C SER A 98 5.25 4.83 -12.77
N LYS A 99 5.19 3.58 -13.26
CA LYS A 99 3.93 2.83 -13.37
C LYS A 99 3.13 2.77 -12.08
N ASP A 100 3.82 2.66 -10.94
CA ASP A 100 3.19 2.58 -9.62
C ASP A 100 2.49 3.90 -9.26
N SER A 101 3.15 5.04 -9.51
CA SER A 101 2.55 6.37 -9.32
C SER A 101 1.32 6.56 -10.20
N ILE A 102 1.42 6.22 -11.48
CA ILE A 102 0.28 6.32 -12.41
C ILE A 102 -0.86 5.41 -11.95
N HIS A 103 -0.55 4.17 -11.55
CA HIS A 103 -1.56 3.22 -11.10
C HIS A 103 -2.31 3.74 -9.86
N ARG A 104 -1.60 4.25 -8.86
CA ARG A 104 -2.20 4.86 -7.66
C ARG A 104 -3.04 6.09 -7.98
N ILE A 105 -2.56 6.98 -8.86
CA ILE A 105 -3.35 8.14 -9.28
C ILE A 105 -4.65 7.68 -9.94
N LEU A 106 -4.59 6.68 -10.82
CA LEU A 106 -5.77 6.14 -11.47
C LEU A 106 -6.75 5.52 -10.47
N THR A 107 -6.31 4.64 -9.58
CA THR A 107 -7.21 3.89 -8.69
C THR A 107 -7.61 4.67 -7.44
N GLU A 108 -6.66 5.34 -6.77
CA GLU A 108 -6.88 5.97 -5.47
C GLU A 108 -7.34 7.44 -5.59
N LYS A 109 -6.83 8.20 -6.57
CA LYS A 109 -7.15 9.63 -6.72
C LYS A 109 -8.30 9.90 -7.68
N LEU A 110 -8.27 9.24 -8.84
CA LEU A 110 -9.25 9.44 -9.90
C LEU A 110 -10.38 8.39 -9.86
N GLY A 111 -10.22 7.30 -9.09
CA GLY A 111 -11.24 6.26 -8.96
C GLY A 111 -11.54 5.52 -10.27
N TYR A 112 -10.54 5.32 -11.12
CA TYR A 112 -10.65 4.53 -12.34
C TYR A 112 -10.35 3.06 -12.06
N ARG A 113 -11.08 2.18 -12.74
CA ARG A 113 -10.78 0.75 -12.80
C ARG A 113 -10.55 0.29 -14.23
N LYS A 114 -9.71 -0.73 -14.35
CA LYS A 114 -9.42 -1.37 -15.63
C LYS A 114 -10.53 -2.38 -15.94
N VAL A 115 -11.20 -2.20 -17.08
CA VAL A 115 -12.32 -3.05 -17.52
C VAL A 115 -11.97 -3.67 -18.89
N CYS A 116 -12.33 -4.93 -19.09
CA CYS A 116 -12.20 -5.59 -20.39
C CYS A 116 -13.29 -5.09 -21.34
N SER A 117 -12.92 -4.72 -22.57
CA SER A 117 -13.91 -4.50 -23.63
C SER A 117 -14.63 -5.81 -23.97
N HIS A 118 -15.96 -5.80 -24.06
CA HIS A 118 -16.73 -6.95 -24.53
C HIS A 118 -16.53 -7.17 -26.04
N PHE A 119 -16.54 -8.42 -26.49
CA PHE A 119 -16.48 -8.76 -27.91
C PHE A 119 -17.87 -8.57 -28.54
N VAL A 120 -17.97 -7.70 -29.55
CA VAL A 120 -19.22 -7.48 -30.29
C VAL A 120 -19.15 -8.24 -31.62
N PRO A 121 -19.98 -9.28 -31.84
CA PRO A 121 -19.87 -10.18 -33.01
C PRO A 121 -20.19 -9.55 -34.37
N HIS A 122 -20.71 -8.32 -34.43
CA HIS A 122 -21.09 -7.69 -35.70
C HIS A 122 -20.78 -6.19 -35.71
N LYS A 123 -20.25 -5.70 -36.84
CA LYS A 123 -19.94 -4.28 -37.04
C LYS A 123 -21.13 -3.59 -37.71
N LEU A 124 -21.71 -2.60 -37.04
CA LEU A 124 -22.65 -1.69 -37.68
C LEU A 124 -21.83 -0.60 -38.39
N THR A 125 -21.84 -0.60 -39.73
CA THR A 125 -21.24 0.40 -40.66
C THR A 125 -19.74 0.27 -40.97
N GLY A 126 -19.41 0.35 -42.27
CA GLY A 126 -18.14 -0.07 -42.87
C GLY A 126 -17.05 1.01 -42.95
N ALA A 127 -15.93 0.75 -42.28
CA ALA A 127 -14.56 1.06 -42.70
C ALA A 127 -13.56 0.25 -41.84
N ILE A 128 -12.49 -0.22 -42.48
CA ILE A 128 -11.41 -1.13 -42.02
C ILE A 128 -10.48 -0.39 -41.03
N SER A 129 -9.83 -0.95 -40.00
CA SER A 129 -9.76 -2.29 -39.39
C SER A 129 -8.96 -2.20 -38.08
N THR A 130 -9.37 -2.93 -37.04
CA THR A 130 -8.41 -3.69 -36.21
C THR A 130 -9.16 -4.83 -35.54
N ILE A 131 -8.54 -6.00 -35.54
CA ILE A 131 -8.98 -7.23 -34.86
C ILE A 131 -9.21 -6.91 -33.37
N PRO A 132 -10.35 -7.26 -32.75
CA PRO A 132 -10.58 -6.95 -31.35
C PRO A 132 -9.81 -7.95 -30.49
N ARG A 133 -8.51 -7.70 -30.29
CA ARG A 133 -7.81 -8.20 -29.10
C ARG A 133 -8.52 -7.53 -27.92
N ILE A 134 -8.98 -8.29 -26.93
CA ILE A 134 -9.64 -7.74 -25.72
C ILE A 134 -8.77 -6.58 -25.22
N ARG A 135 -9.26 -5.34 -25.36
CA ARG A 135 -8.54 -4.14 -24.95
C ARG A 135 -9.07 -3.76 -23.58
N LEU A 136 -8.13 -3.52 -22.67
CA LEU A 136 -8.43 -3.06 -21.34
C LEU A 136 -8.59 -1.53 -21.39
N ILE A 137 -9.69 -1.03 -20.84
CA ILE A 137 -10.09 0.38 -20.88
C ILE A 137 -10.23 0.87 -19.44
N TRP A 138 -9.74 2.07 -19.16
CA TRP A 138 -9.94 2.70 -17.85
C TRP A 138 -11.31 3.35 -17.83
N HIS A 139 -12.17 2.93 -16.89
CA HIS A 139 -13.47 3.53 -16.68
C HIS A 139 -13.56 4.15 -15.28
N PRO A 140 -14.16 5.35 -15.14
CA PRO A 140 -14.51 5.89 -13.83
C PRO A 140 -15.48 4.93 -13.12
N VAL A 141 -15.23 4.64 -11.84
CA VAL A 141 -16.11 3.77 -11.04
C VAL A 141 -17.54 4.32 -10.96
N THR A 142 -17.72 5.64 -11.05
CA THR A 142 -19.03 6.32 -11.05
C THR A 142 -19.88 6.01 -12.29
N PHE A 143 -19.27 5.72 -13.45
CA PHE A 143 -20.00 5.45 -14.70
C PHE A 143 -20.57 4.03 -14.79
N ILE A 144 -20.19 3.12 -13.89
CA ILE A 144 -20.63 1.72 -13.92
C ILE A 144 -22.04 1.56 -13.33
N TYR A 145 -22.54 2.58 -12.62
CA TYR A 145 -23.85 2.58 -11.97
C TYR A 145 -24.92 3.45 -12.69
N SER A 146 -24.63 4.02 -13.86
CA SER A 146 -25.68 4.64 -14.69
C SER A 146 -26.28 3.60 -15.65
N GLU A 147 -27.61 3.58 -15.72
CA GLU A 147 -28.48 2.48 -16.19
C GLU A 147 -28.29 1.99 -17.65
N ASN A 148 -27.25 2.39 -18.38
CA ASN A 148 -27.07 1.98 -19.78
C ASN A 148 -25.71 1.33 -20.13
N PHE A 149 -24.78 1.14 -19.19
CA PHE A 149 -23.54 0.41 -19.48
C PHE A 149 -23.03 -0.38 -18.26
N ILE A 150 -23.67 -1.52 -17.97
CA ILE A 150 -23.20 -2.43 -16.91
C ILE A 150 -22.07 -3.31 -17.47
N CYS A 151 -20.82 -2.94 -17.19
CA CYS A 151 -19.70 -3.88 -17.19
C CYS A 151 -19.61 -4.51 -15.79
N ARG A 152 -20.21 -5.69 -15.62
CA ARG A 152 -20.02 -6.54 -14.43
C ARG A 152 -18.65 -7.19 -14.47
#